data_AF-A0A6A5VZH5-F1
#
_entry.id   AF-A0A6A5VZH5-F1
#
_cell.length_a   1.000
_cell.length_b   1.000
_cell.length_c   1.000
_cell.angle_alpha   90.00
_cell.angle_beta   90.00
_cell.angle_gamma   90.00
#
_symmetry.space_group_name_H-M   'P 1'
#
loop_
_entity.id
_entity.type
_entity.pdbx_description
1 polymer ?
#
loop_
_entity_poly.entity_id
_entity_poly.type
_entity_poly.pdbx_seq_one_letter_code
_entity_poly.pdbx_strand_id
1 'polypeptide(L)' 'GKGFRVSVPFFYKLNFNALVKLLKKCIERIGGKAINSRTIYREYLLGKVSNNLYSTVTRERGKS' A
#
# COMPACT_ATOMS: atom_id res chain seq x y z
N GLY A 1 17.06 32.77 2.77
CA GLY A 1 16.26 31.89 1.89
C GLY A 1 14.82 31.86 2.37
N LYS A 2 13.86 32.08 1.47
CA LYS A 2 12.41 31.95 1.77
C LYS A 2 11.86 30.82 0.91
N GLY A 3 11.00 29.96 1.48
CA GLY A 3 10.24 28.96 0.72
C GLY A 3 10.59 27.48 0.92
N PHE A 4 11.48 27.12 1.85
CA PHE A 4 11.74 25.70 2.14
C PHE A 4 10.70 25.13 3.11
N ARG A 5 10.19 23.93 2.80
CA ARG A 5 9.43 23.10 3.73
C ARG A 5 10.25 21.86 4.06
N VAL A 6 10.46 21.65 5.35
CA VAL A 6 11.14 20.45 5.89
C VAL A 6 10.08 19.58 6.55
N SER A 7 10.08 18.29 6.21
CA SER A 7 9.22 17.29 6.85
C SER A 7 10.06 16.10 7.28
N VAL A 8 9.84 15.60 8.49
CA VAL A 8 10.49 14.40 9.03
C VAL A 8 9.40 13.36 9.33
N PRO A 9 9.01 12.53 8.35
CA PRO A 9 7.97 11.53 8.58
C PRO A 9 8.53 10.33 9.34
N PHE A 10 7.72 9.77 10.23
CA PHE A 10 7.95 8.48 10.88
C PHE A 10 6.80 7.53 10.55
N PHE A 11 7.11 6.27 10.25
CA PHE A 11 6.11 5.26 9.91
C PHE A 11 6.23 4.07 10.85
N TYR A 12 5.14 3.74 11.53
CA TYR A 12 5.02 2.48 12.26
C TYR A 12 4.82 1.34 11.26
N LYS A 13 5.84 0.50 11.12
CA LYS A 13 5.83 -0.65 10.22
C LYS A 13 5.81 -1.95 11.01
N LEU A 14 5.14 -2.95 10.45
CA LEU A 14 5.19 -4.32 10.96
C LEU A 14 6.56 -4.93 10.68
N ASN A 15 6.88 -6.02 11.39
CA ASN A 15 8.02 -6.86 11.04
C ASN A 15 7.94 -7.28 9.56
N PHE A 16 9.10 -7.37 8.91
CA PHE A 16 9.18 -7.59 7.46
C PHE A 16 8.44 -8.86 7.00
N ASN A 17 8.53 -9.92 7.81
CA ASN A 17 7.89 -11.21 7.56
C ASN A 17 6.54 -11.36 8.26
N ALA A 18 5.98 -10.28 8.80
CA ALA A 18 4.69 -10.35 9.49
C ALA A 18 3.57 -10.76 8.53
N LEU A 19 2.71 -11.65 9.00
CA LEU A 19 1.54 -12.09 8.27
C LEU A 19 0.40 -11.09 8.45
N VAL A 20 -0.06 -10.50 7.36
CA VAL A 20 -1.17 -9.53 7.37
C VAL A 20 -2.45 -10.22 6.90
N LYS A 21 -3.51 -10.10 7.68
CA LYS A 21 -4.85 -10.61 7.36
C LYS A 21 -5.93 -9.65 7.85
N LEU A 22 -7.06 -9.62 7.17
CA LEU A 22 -8.24 -8.90 7.67
C LEU A 22 -8.68 -9.44 9.03
N LEU A 23 -9.07 -8.52 9.91
CA LEU A 23 -9.71 -8.86 11.17
C LEU A 23 -11.09 -9.47 10.90
N LYS A 24 -11.47 -10.47 11.70
CA LYS A 24 -12.74 -11.19 11.56
C LYS A 24 -13.95 -10.24 11.53
N LYS A 25 -13.96 -9.26 12.44
CA LYS A 25 -14.99 -8.21 12.52
C LYS A 25 -15.12 -7.40 11.22
N CYS A 26 -14.03 -7.17 10.51
CA CYS A 26 -14.06 -6.47 9.23
C CYS A 26 -14.67 -7.35 8.12
N ILE A 27 -14.36 -8.65 8.12
CA ILE A 27 -14.92 -9.63 7.17
C ILE A 27 -16.43 -9.73 7.35
N GLU A 28 -16.91 -9.80 8.60
CA GLU A 28 -18.33 -9.85 8.91
C GLU A 28 -19.07 -8.60 8.41
N ARG A 29 -18.45 -7.42 8.54
CA ARG A 29 -19.02 -6.15 8.08
C ARG A 29 -19.13 -6.00 6.56
N ILE A 30 -18.25 -6.65 5.80
CA ILE A 30 -18.21 -6.56 4.32
C ILE A 30 -18.99 -7.70 3.63
N GLY A 31 -19.84 -8.42 4.37
CA GLY A 31 -20.65 -9.51 3.81
C GLY A 31 -19.91 -10.84 3.68
N GLY A 32 -18.89 -11.08 4.52
CA GLY A 32 -18.26 -12.40 4.69
C GLY A 32 -17.17 -12.77 3.69
N LYS A 33 -16.97 -11.98 2.62
CA LYS A 33 -15.94 -12.27 1.62
C LYS A 33 -14.66 -11.51 1.93
N ALA A 34 -13.57 -12.23 2.22
CA ALA A 34 -12.25 -11.62 2.33
C ALA A 34 -11.77 -11.19 0.94
N ILE A 35 -11.90 -9.90 0.63
CA ILE A 35 -11.59 -9.34 -0.70
C ILE A 35 -10.07 -9.38 -0.97
N ASN A 36 -9.24 -9.40 0.08
CA ASN A 36 -7.79 -9.57 -0.04
C ASN A 36 -7.33 -10.73 0.83
N SER A 37 -6.72 -11.71 0.18
CA SER A 37 -6.09 -12.86 0.80
C SER A 37 -4.95 -12.42 1.71
N ARG A 38 -4.66 -13.28 2.69
CA ARG A 38 -3.53 -13.17 3.61
C ARG A 38 -2.23 -12.91 2.81
N THR A 39 -1.45 -11.89 3.19
CA THR A 39 -0.22 -11.47 2.49
C THR A 39 0.90 -11.23 3.50
N ILE A 40 2.16 -11.43 3.09
CA ILE A 40 3.32 -11.09 3.93
C ILE A 40 3.57 -9.58 3.81
N TYR A 41 3.82 -8.90 4.94
CA TYR A 41 3.99 -7.45 4.98
C TYR A 41 5.02 -6.92 3.97
N ARG A 42 6.13 -7.64 3.78
CA ARG A 42 7.13 -7.35 2.74
C ARG A 42 6.53 -7.21 1.35
N GLU A 43 5.68 -8.15 0.92
CA GLU A 43 5.12 -8.18 -0.43
C GLU A 43 4.23 -6.96 -0.66
N TYR A 44 3.39 -6.64 0.34
CA TYR A 44 2.59 -5.41 0.35
C TYR A 44 3.46 -4.16 0.27
N LEU A 45 4.52 -4.08 1.10
CA LEU A 45 5.40 -2.92 1.15
C LEU A 45 6.13 -2.70 -0.18
N LEU A 46 6.70 -3.76 -0.75
CA LEU A 46 7.41 -3.70 -2.03
C LEU A 46 6.47 -3.33 -3.19
N GLY A 47 5.25 -3.88 -3.22
CA GLY A 47 4.24 -3.51 -4.20
C GLY A 47 3.86 -2.02 -4.11
N LYS A 48 3.68 -1.49 -2.89
CA LYS A 48 3.39 -0.06 -2.68
C LYS A 48 4.53 0.85 -3.07
N VAL A 49 5.76 0.52 -2.69
CA VAL A 49 6.96 1.30 -3.07
C VAL A 49 7.11 1.31 -4.59
N SER A 50 6.93 0.15 -5.22
CA SER A 50 7.02 0.05 -6.68
C SER A 50 5.96 0.90 -7.38
N ASN A 51 4.70 0.78 -6.96
CA ASN A 51 3.61 1.56 -7.52
C ASN A 51 3.79 3.07 -7.31
N ASN A 52 4.25 3.51 -6.14
CA ASN A 52 4.38 4.95 -5.86
C ASN A 52 5.54 5.60 -6.60
N LEU A 53 6.62 4.87 -6.87
CA LEU A 53 7.86 5.43 -7.44
C LEU A 53 8.03 5.15 -8.93
N TYR A 54 7.46 4.06 -9.46
CA TYR A 54 7.78 3.57 -10.80
C TYR A 54 6.57 3.36 -11.71
N SER A 55 5.34 3.65 -11.28
CA SER A 55 4.12 3.46 -12.11
C SER A 55 3.88 4.50 -13.21
N THR A 56 4.93 5.17 -13.71
CA THR A 56 4.85 6.15 -14.82
C THR A 56 5.13 5.56 -16.19
N VAL A 57 4.75 4.30 -16.45
CA VAL A 57 4.75 3.74 -17.82
C VAL A 57 3.37 3.18 -18.13
N THR A 58 2.44 4.09 -18.46
CA THR A 58 1.24 3.99 -19.33
C THR A 58 0.10 4.87 -18.80
N ARG A 59 0.28 6.19 -18.88
CA ARG A 59 -0.84 7.12 -18.91
C ARG A 59 -0.81 8.05 -20.14
N GLU A 60 -0.20 7.57 -21.22
CA GLU A 60 -0.26 8.17 -22.55
C GLU A 60 -0.32 7.07 -23.61
N ARG A 61 -1.53 6.62 -23.95
CA ARG A 61 -1.97 6.13 -25.28
C ARG A 61 -3.42 5.67 -25.16
N GLY A 62 -4.30 6.65 -25.27
CA GLY A 62 -5.76 6.49 -25.28
C GLY A 62 -6.42 7.75 -25.84
N LYS A 63 -5.85 8.28 -26.92
CA LYS A 63 -6.50 9.22 -27.85
C LYS A 63 -6.11 8.77 -29.26
N SER A 64 -6.92 7.88 -29.81
CA SER A 64 -7.60 8.04 -31.10
C SER A 64 -8.56 6.88 -31.29
#